data_AF-A0A7C2QYL5-F1
#
_entry.id   AF-A0A7C2QYL5-F1
#
_cell.length_a   1.000
_cell.length_b   1.000
_cell.length_c   1.000
_cell.angle_alpha   90.00
_cell.angle_beta   90.00
_cell.angle_gamma   90.00
#
_symmetry.space_group_name_H-M   'P 1'
#
loop_
_entity.id
_entity.type
_entity.pdbx_description
1 polymer ?
#
loop_
_entity_poly.entity_id
_entity_poly.type
_entity_poly.pdbx_seq_one_letter_code
_entity_poly.pdbx_strand_id
1 'polypeptide(L)'
;MITAWFCNGLRLKLLAGSLGYRLSLWRSTQVTLCGEFGIGATPAGSGMVAIRVFLMRRLGVSPGTTLSMMATDAAMDVAVFVLVVPFALWAIIQEESGIPAGLGRSLLLLAIIVIAGVLAVWAWRRSDRRLDRISSTPFSRLPRWRRRLRARRRLLRRRFAHSVQEFRIGLRTLLKLRRPTLVAVFLVAIVQWSCRYGVLPVLLWGLGHPVSPLPLFVLQGLLFMLALALVVPGGSGGVELAFAVVMAPVIPKELLGVVVLWRFFTYHLYILGGGLLFALVPFTFPRKKITPISSVSGKG
;
A
#
# COMPACT_ATOMS: atom_id res chain seq x y z
N MET A 1 7.11 13.14 -9.94
CA MET A 1 5.92 12.98 -9.06
C MET A 1 4.60 12.99 -9.80
N ILE A 2 4.33 13.99 -10.63
CA ILE A 2 3.07 14.09 -11.39
C ILE A 2 2.78 12.82 -12.21
N THR A 3 3.80 12.23 -12.84
CA THR A 3 3.68 10.95 -13.55
C THR A 3 3.17 9.83 -12.64
N ALA A 4 3.71 9.71 -11.41
CA ALA A 4 3.25 8.71 -10.44
C ALA A 4 1.78 8.90 -10.05
N TRP A 5 1.30 10.15 -10.01
CA TRP A 5 -0.11 10.47 -9.74
C TRP A 5 -1.02 9.96 -10.85
N PHE A 6 -0.67 10.27 -12.10
CA PHE A 6 -1.42 9.80 -13.26
C PHE A 6 -1.33 8.28 -13.42
N CYS A 7 -0.19 7.65 -13.10
CA CYS A 7 -0.08 6.19 -13.10
C CYS A 7 -1.04 5.55 -12.08
N ASN A 8 -1.14 6.10 -10.87
CA ASN A 8 -2.14 5.64 -9.89
C ASN A 8 -3.57 5.79 -10.42
N GLY A 9 -3.91 6.94 -11.00
CA GLY A 9 -5.20 7.16 -11.64
C GLY A 9 -5.47 6.20 -12.81
N LEU A 10 -4.46 5.93 -13.62
CA LEU A 10 -4.54 5.02 -14.77
C LEU A 10 -4.80 3.58 -14.32
N ARG A 11 -4.13 3.11 -13.26
CA ARG A 11 -4.39 1.79 -12.67
C ARG A 11 -5.86 1.65 -12.26
N LEU A 12 -6.37 2.62 -11.50
CA LEU A 12 -7.78 2.62 -11.10
C LEU A 12 -8.72 2.67 -12.31
N LYS A 13 -8.39 3.45 -13.34
CA LYS A 13 -9.16 3.51 -14.60
C LYS A 13 -9.19 2.16 -15.32
N LEU A 14 -8.04 1.49 -15.44
CA LEU A 14 -7.93 0.18 -16.10
C LEU A 14 -8.74 -0.88 -15.36
N LEU A 15 -8.62 -0.93 -14.03
CA LEU A 15 -9.39 -1.85 -13.18
C LEU A 15 -10.90 -1.56 -13.27
N ALA A 16 -11.31 -0.30 -13.17
CA ALA A 16 -12.71 0.10 -13.31
C ALA A 16 -13.28 -0.29 -14.68
N GLY A 17 -12.53 -0.02 -15.76
CA GLY A 17 -12.91 -0.36 -17.13
C GLY A 17 -13.09 -1.85 -17.36
N SER A 18 -12.22 -2.68 -16.76
CA SER A 18 -12.33 -4.14 -16.84
C SER A 18 -13.53 -4.72 -16.09
N LEU A 19 -14.12 -3.95 -15.16
CA LEU A 19 -15.31 -4.30 -14.40
C LEU A 19 -16.58 -3.61 -14.95
N GLY A 20 -16.50 -3.01 -16.14
CA GLY A 20 -17.63 -2.38 -16.82
C GLY A 20 -17.90 -0.93 -16.45
N TYR A 21 -17.03 -0.28 -15.68
CA TYR A 21 -17.18 1.13 -15.28
C TYR A 21 -16.32 2.06 -16.14
N ARG A 22 -16.93 3.07 -16.74
CA ARG A 22 -16.22 4.08 -17.55
C ARG A 22 -15.83 5.29 -16.68
N LEU A 23 -14.56 5.38 -16.35
CA LEU A 23 -13.97 6.53 -15.66
C LEU A 23 -13.00 7.28 -16.58
N SER A 24 -13.01 8.61 -16.51
CA SER A 24 -11.95 9.41 -17.13
C SER A 24 -10.67 9.32 -16.30
N LEU A 25 -9.51 9.45 -16.96
CA LEU A 25 -8.22 9.39 -16.28
C LEU A 25 -8.11 10.44 -15.16
N TRP A 26 -8.62 11.64 -15.43
CA TRP A 26 -8.63 12.72 -14.45
C TRP A 26 -9.46 12.36 -13.21
N ARG A 27 -10.69 11.86 -13.39
CA ARG A 27 -11.55 11.45 -12.26
C ARG A 27 -10.91 10.34 -11.44
N SER A 28 -10.32 9.34 -12.09
CA SER A 28 -9.59 8.28 -11.39
C SER A 28 -8.39 8.83 -10.62
N THR A 29 -7.64 9.76 -11.21
CA THR A 29 -6.50 10.43 -10.55
C THR A 29 -6.96 11.20 -9.32
N GLN A 30 -8.04 11.99 -9.42
CA GLN A 30 -8.65 12.68 -8.28
C GLN A 30 -9.02 11.72 -7.16
N VAL A 31 -9.73 10.62 -7.47
CA VAL A 31 -10.09 9.61 -6.46
C VAL A 31 -8.84 9.03 -5.78
N THR A 32 -7.80 8.70 -6.54
CA THR A 32 -6.58 8.13 -5.98
C THR A 32 -5.82 9.11 -5.10
N LEU A 33 -5.69 10.38 -5.50
CA LEU A 33 -5.00 11.43 -4.75
C LEU A 33 -5.74 11.80 -3.46
N CYS A 34 -7.06 11.96 -3.51
CA CYS A 34 -7.88 12.14 -2.31
C CYS A 34 -7.70 10.96 -1.34
N GLY A 35 -7.55 9.74 -1.85
CA GLY A 35 -7.22 8.56 -1.05
C GLY A 35 -5.85 8.64 -0.40
N GLU A 36 -4.81 9.10 -1.11
CA GLU A 36 -3.45 9.27 -0.56
C GLU A 36 -3.43 10.32 0.55
N PHE A 37 -4.18 11.43 0.40
CA PHE A 37 -4.41 12.38 1.49
C PHE A 37 -5.00 11.70 2.72
N GLY A 38 -5.96 10.79 2.52
CA GLY A 38 -6.53 9.96 3.58
C GLY A 38 -5.51 9.13 4.34
N ILE A 39 -4.40 8.71 3.71
CA ILE A 39 -3.31 8.02 4.43
C ILE A 39 -2.67 8.96 5.44
N GLY A 40 -2.30 10.17 5.01
CA GLY A 40 -1.64 11.15 5.87
C GLY A 40 -2.53 11.62 7.01
N ALA A 41 -3.82 11.77 6.74
CA ALA A 41 -4.80 12.30 7.69
C ALA A 41 -5.27 11.28 8.74
N THR A 42 -4.99 9.98 8.58
CA THR A 42 -5.56 8.94 9.47
C THR A 42 -4.55 7.89 9.92
N PRO A 43 -4.71 7.35 11.15
CA PRO A 43 -3.93 6.22 11.61
C PRO A 43 -4.04 4.99 10.69
N ALA A 44 -2.91 4.31 10.48
CA ALA A 44 -2.77 3.08 9.70
C ALA A 44 -3.27 3.16 8.24
N GLY A 45 -3.42 4.37 7.68
CA GLY A 45 -3.86 4.56 6.31
C GLY A 45 -5.34 4.26 6.04
N SER A 46 -6.15 4.06 7.09
CA SER A 46 -7.57 3.68 6.98
C SER A 46 -8.43 4.69 6.20
N GLY A 47 -8.06 5.97 6.23
CA GLY A 47 -8.69 7.06 5.50
C GLY A 47 -8.63 6.91 3.99
N MET A 48 -7.60 6.25 3.44
CA MET A 48 -7.55 5.94 2.01
C MET A 48 -8.76 5.11 1.59
N VAL A 49 -9.05 4.04 2.33
CA VAL A 49 -10.15 3.12 2.05
C VAL A 49 -11.48 3.86 2.15
N ALA A 50 -11.67 4.61 3.24
CA ALA A 50 -12.90 5.37 3.47
C ALA A 50 -13.16 6.40 2.35
N ILE A 51 -12.15 7.21 2.00
CA ILE A 51 -12.28 8.25 0.97
C ILE A 51 -12.51 7.63 -0.42
N ARG A 52 -11.73 6.61 -0.80
CA ARG A 52 -11.89 5.97 -2.11
C ARG A 52 -13.27 5.32 -2.24
N VAL A 53 -13.74 4.59 -1.23
CA VAL A 53 -15.08 3.98 -1.23
C VAL A 53 -16.17 5.05 -1.31
N PHE A 54 -16.05 6.14 -0.56
CA PHE A 54 -17.00 7.25 -0.59
C PHE A 54 -17.10 7.91 -1.98
N LEU A 55 -15.96 8.27 -2.58
CA LEU A 55 -15.94 8.92 -3.89
C LEU A 55 -16.41 7.98 -5.00
N MET A 56 -15.98 6.72 -4.97
CA MET A 56 -16.40 5.72 -5.94
C MET A 56 -17.90 5.41 -5.83
N ARG A 57 -18.47 5.42 -4.62
CA ARG A 57 -19.92 5.31 -4.41
C ARG A 57 -20.69 6.46 -5.03
N ARG A 58 -20.18 7.71 -4.95
CA ARG A 58 -20.77 8.86 -5.65
C ARG A 58 -20.75 8.69 -7.16
N LEU A 59 -19.71 8.04 -7.69
CA LEU A 59 -19.59 7.66 -9.10
C LEU A 59 -20.42 6.42 -9.48
N GLY A 60 -21.25 5.87 -8.59
CA GLY A 60 -22.11 4.72 -8.88
C GLY A 60 -21.43 3.35 -8.76
N VAL A 61 -20.18 3.30 -8.31
CA VAL A 61 -19.43 2.04 -8.12
C VAL A 61 -19.69 1.48 -6.72
N SER A 62 -19.98 0.19 -6.63
CA SER A 62 -20.27 -0.42 -5.32
C SER A 62 -19.03 -0.46 -4.41
N PRO A 63 -19.20 -0.37 -3.07
CA PRO A 63 -18.09 -0.50 -2.12
C PRO A 63 -17.30 -1.80 -2.31
N GLY A 64 -17.99 -2.92 -2.52
CA GLY A 64 -17.35 -4.22 -2.75
C GLY A 64 -16.47 -4.22 -3.99
N THR A 65 -16.91 -3.62 -5.09
CA THR A 65 -16.09 -3.47 -6.31
C THR A 65 -14.86 -2.59 -6.04
N THR A 66 -15.04 -1.49 -5.32
CA THR A 66 -13.94 -0.56 -4.98
C THR A 66 -12.88 -1.25 -4.13
N LEU A 67 -13.28 -1.97 -3.09
CA LEU A 67 -12.37 -2.75 -2.24
C LEU A 67 -11.66 -3.85 -3.03
N SER A 68 -12.35 -4.47 -3.99
CA SER A 68 -11.77 -5.48 -4.88
C SER A 68 -10.65 -4.90 -5.76
N MET A 69 -10.87 -3.70 -6.32
CA MET A 69 -9.86 -2.98 -7.11
C MET A 69 -8.67 -2.58 -6.23
N MET A 70 -8.91 -2.06 -5.03
CA MET A 70 -7.85 -1.70 -4.08
C MET A 70 -7.02 -2.91 -3.65
N ALA A 71 -7.66 -4.06 -3.39
CA ALA A 71 -6.96 -5.29 -3.04
C ALA A 71 -6.15 -5.85 -4.23
N THR A 72 -6.66 -5.68 -5.45
CA THR A 72 -5.93 -6.00 -6.68
C THR A 72 -4.69 -5.11 -6.82
N ASP A 73 -4.83 -3.80 -6.61
CA ASP A 73 -3.72 -2.86 -6.63
C ASP A 73 -2.64 -3.22 -5.60
N ALA A 74 -3.03 -3.50 -4.36
CA ALA A 74 -2.10 -3.91 -3.31
C ALA A 74 -1.36 -5.20 -3.66
N ALA A 75 -2.03 -6.17 -4.30
CA ALA A 75 -1.38 -7.40 -4.76
C ALA A 75 -0.36 -7.14 -5.87
N MET A 76 -0.65 -6.23 -6.81
CA MET A 76 0.31 -5.82 -7.84
C MET A 76 1.51 -5.10 -7.22
N ASP A 77 1.29 -4.24 -6.23
CA ASP A 77 2.37 -3.54 -5.52
C ASP A 77 3.29 -4.54 -4.82
N VAL A 78 2.73 -5.51 -4.09
CA VAL A 78 3.51 -6.60 -3.45
C VAL A 78 4.30 -7.39 -4.51
N ALA A 79 3.70 -7.70 -5.65
CA ALA A 79 4.41 -8.40 -6.73
C ALA A 79 5.62 -7.60 -7.26
N VAL A 80 5.51 -6.28 -7.37
CA VAL A 80 6.64 -5.41 -7.73
C VAL A 80 7.75 -5.49 -6.68
N PHE A 81 7.41 -5.38 -5.38
CA PHE A 81 8.42 -5.49 -4.32
C PHE A 81 9.09 -6.86 -4.30
N VAL A 82 8.32 -7.95 -4.43
CA VAL A 82 8.87 -9.32 -4.48
C VAL A 82 9.82 -9.48 -5.67
N LEU A 83 9.51 -8.86 -6.81
CA LEU A 83 10.39 -8.88 -7.98
C LEU A 83 11.69 -8.12 -7.73
N VAL A 84 11.65 -6.97 -7.05
CA VAL A 84 12.84 -6.11 -6.81
C VAL A 84 13.76 -6.68 -5.73
N VAL A 85 13.22 -7.37 -4.73
CA VAL A 85 13.98 -7.87 -3.57
C VAL A 85 15.20 -8.71 -3.97
N PRO A 86 15.13 -9.75 -4.82
CA PRO A 86 16.29 -10.54 -5.22
C PRO A 86 17.43 -9.70 -5.81
N PHE A 87 17.10 -8.71 -6.65
CA PHE A 87 18.10 -7.82 -7.25
C PHE A 87 18.71 -6.86 -6.24
N ALA A 88 17.91 -6.36 -5.29
CA ALA A 88 18.42 -5.60 -4.16
C ALA A 88 19.37 -6.43 -3.28
N LEU A 89 19.04 -7.70 -3.03
CA LEU A 89 19.90 -8.61 -2.26
C LEU A 89 21.21 -8.89 -3.00
N TRP A 90 21.14 -9.15 -4.30
CA TRP A 90 22.31 -9.30 -5.15
C TRP A 90 23.24 -8.09 -5.06
N ALA A 91 22.70 -6.87 -5.22
CA ALA A 91 23.48 -5.63 -5.13
C ALA A 91 24.12 -5.41 -3.74
N ILE A 92 23.47 -5.88 -2.66
CA ILE A 92 24.03 -5.81 -1.30
C ILE A 92 25.18 -6.83 -1.14
N ILE A 93 25.00 -8.06 -1.64
CA ILE A 93 26.01 -9.13 -1.53
C ILE A 93 27.29 -8.77 -2.28
N GLN A 94 27.16 -8.13 -3.44
CA GLN A 94 28.29 -7.70 -4.26
C GLN A 94 29.04 -6.47 -3.68
N GLU A 95 28.59 -5.92 -2.54
CA GLU A 95 29.10 -4.69 -1.91
C GLU A 95 29.03 -3.42 -2.79
N GLU A 96 28.49 -3.51 -4.01
CA GLU A 96 28.24 -2.41 -4.95
C GLU A 96 27.08 -1.48 -4.53
N SER A 97 26.47 -1.73 -3.37
CA SER A 97 25.25 -1.04 -2.96
C SER A 97 25.46 0.39 -2.45
N GLY A 98 26.66 0.73 -1.97
CA GLY A 98 26.91 1.98 -1.23
C GLY A 98 26.17 2.05 0.12
N ILE A 99 25.59 0.92 0.58
CA ILE A 99 24.90 0.79 1.86
C ILE A 99 25.81 0.03 2.84
N PRO A 100 25.95 0.48 4.11
CA PRO A 100 26.76 -0.24 5.09
C PRO A 100 26.32 -1.71 5.24
N ALA A 101 27.28 -2.63 5.26
CA ALA A 101 27.04 -4.08 5.32
C ALA A 101 26.12 -4.51 6.48
N GLY A 102 26.18 -3.82 7.64
CA GLY A 102 25.29 -4.06 8.78
C GLY A 102 23.82 -3.74 8.49
N LEU A 103 23.55 -2.71 7.70
CA LEU A 103 22.21 -2.31 7.29
C LEU A 103 21.67 -3.19 6.15
N GLY A 104 22.57 -3.68 5.28
CA GLY A 104 22.25 -4.73 4.31
C GLY A 104 21.74 -6.02 4.97
N ARG A 105 22.39 -6.46 6.05
CA ARG A 105 21.97 -7.65 6.84
C ARG A 105 20.64 -7.42 7.57
N SER A 106 20.39 -6.23 8.10
CA SER A 106 19.11 -5.93 8.76
C SER A 106 17.94 -5.86 7.77
N LEU A 107 18.18 -5.34 6.55
CA LEU A 107 17.22 -5.39 5.44
C LEU A 107 16.90 -6.82 5.00
N LEU A 108 17.92 -7.68 4.90
CA LEU A 108 17.79 -9.12 4.65
C LEU A 108 16.92 -9.81 5.71
N LEU A 109 17.25 -9.62 6.98
CA LEU A 109 16.49 -10.19 8.11
C LEU A 109 15.05 -9.69 8.11
N LEU A 110 14.82 -8.41 7.81
CA LEU A 110 13.49 -7.83 7.74
C LEU A 110 12.67 -8.39 6.57
N ALA A 111 13.28 -8.57 5.39
CA ALA A 111 12.64 -9.23 4.25
C ALA A 111 12.25 -10.68 4.59
N ILE A 112 13.15 -11.42 5.27
CA ILE A 112 12.87 -12.77 5.77
C ILE A 112 11.71 -12.76 6.76
N ILE A 113 11.67 -11.80 7.70
CA ILE A 113 10.57 -11.66 8.68
C ILE A 113 9.24 -11.37 7.98
N VAL A 114 9.23 -10.51 6.96
CA VAL A 114 8.01 -10.21 6.19
C VAL A 114 7.51 -11.46 5.45
N ILE A 115 8.40 -12.18 4.76
CA ILE A 115 8.08 -13.43 4.06
C ILE A 115 7.60 -14.49 5.07
N ALA A 116 8.33 -14.69 6.16
CA ALA A 116 7.97 -15.61 7.23
C ALA A 116 6.64 -15.23 7.88
N GLY A 117 6.35 -13.94 8.04
CA GLY A 117 5.07 -13.44 8.54
C GLY A 117 3.91 -13.77 7.61
N VAL A 118 4.09 -13.58 6.29
CA VAL A 118 3.10 -13.99 5.27
C VAL A 118 2.87 -15.50 5.30
N LEU A 119 3.93 -16.30 5.36
CA LEU A 119 3.87 -17.76 5.45
C LEU A 119 3.24 -18.24 6.77
N ALA A 120 3.55 -17.59 7.89
CA ALA A 120 2.97 -17.89 9.20
C ALA A 120 1.48 -17.56 9.26
N VAL A 121 1.04 -16.45 8.66
CA VAL A 121 -0.38 -16.11 8.51
C VAL A 121 -1.10 -17.13 7.63
N TRP A 122 -0.45 -17.60 6.56
CA TRP A 122 -0.97 -18.67 5.70
C TRP A 122 -1.09 -20.01 6.46
N ALA A 123 -0.06 -20.40 7.21
CA ALA A 123 -0.01 -21.62 8.00
C ALA A 123 -1.00 -21.60 9.18
N TRP A 124 -1.07 -20.49 9.94
CA TRP A 124 -2.04 -20.30 11.02
C TRP A 124 -3.46 -20.46 10.47
N ARG A 125 -3.81 -19.89 9.31
CA ARG A 125 -5.14 -20.08 8.71
C ARG A 125 -5.45 -21.51 8.32
N ARG A 126 -4.44 -22.30 7.93
CA ARG A 126 -4.60 -23.74 7.64
C ARG A 126 -4.82 -24.55 8.92
N SER A 127 -4.21 -24.13 10.03
CA SER A 127 -4.31 -24.78 11.34
C SER A 127 -5.57 -24.37 12.14
N ASP A 128 -6.03 -23.11 12.05
CA ASP A 128 -7.17 -22.59 12.83
C ASP A 128 -8.51 -23.20 12.37
N ARG A 129 -8.60 -23.61 11.08
CA ARG A 129 -9.73 -24.44 10.59
C ARG A 129 -9.83 -25.80 11.29
N ARG A 130 -8.74 -26.28 11.89
CA ARG A 130 -8.73 -27.53 12.69
C ARG A 130 -9.04 -27.28 14.17
N LEU A 131 -8.76 -26.08 14.69
CA LEU A 131 -8.93 -25.73 16.11
C LEU A 131 -10.31 -25.18 16.49
N ASP A 132 -11.06 -24.59 15.55
CA ASP A 132 -12.48 -24.24 15.77
C ASP A 132 -13.36 -25.51 15.99
N ARG A 133 -12.83 -26.71 15.71
CA ARG A 133 -13.47 -28.00 16.04
C ARG A 133 -13.18 -28.45 17.50
N ILE A 134 -12.25 -27.82 18.21
CA ILE A 134 -11.71 -28.31 19.49
C ILE A 134 -12.00 -27.38 20.69
N SER A 135 -12.54 -26.15 20.50
CA SER A 135 -12.78 -25.24 21.64
C SER A 135 -14.27 -24.93 21.89
N SER A 136 -14.99 -25.87 22.49
CA SER A 136 -16.32 -25.67 23.09
C SER A 136 -16.27 -25.14 24.54
N THR A 137 -15.10 -24.81 25.08
CA THR A 137 -14.98 -24.36 26.49
C THR A 137 -15.61 -22.97 26.72
N PRO A 138 -16.59 -22.84 27.63
CA PRO A 138 -17.32 -21.60 27.86
C PRO A 138 -16.43 -20.50 28.45
N PHE A 139 -16.69 -19.27 28.00
CA PHE A 139 -15.94 -18.04 28.29
C PHE A 139 -15.88 -17.66 29.79
N SER A 140 -16.77 -18.23 30.60
CA SER A 140 -16.95 -17.93 32.03
C SER A 140 -15.86 -18.51 32.96
N ARG A 141 -15.15 -19.57 32.55
CA ARG A 141 -14.18 -20.28 33.42
C ARG A 141 -12.72 -19.83 33.29
N LEU A 142 -12.45 -18.72 32.59
CA LEU A 142 -11.07 -18.27 32.31
C LEU A 142 -10.60 -17.12 33.22
N PRO A 143 -9.35 -17.17 33.72
CA PRO A 143 -8.76 -16.09 34.51
C PRO A 143 -8.65 -14.79 33.70
N ARG A 144 -8.70 -13.63 34.39
CA ARG A 144 -8.79 -12.28 33.79
C ARG A 144 -7.74 -12.02 32.69
N TRP A 145 -6.51 -12.51 32.87
CA TRP A 145 -5.42 -12.37 31.89
C TRP A 145 -5.68 -13.19 30.61
N ARG A 146 -6.21 -14.43 30.72
CA ARG A 146 -6.61 -15.24 29.56
C ARG A 146 -7.82 -14.64 28.84
N ARG A 147 -8.74 -13.98 29.56
CA ARG A 147 -9.85 -13.24 28.93
C ARG A 147 -9.37 -12.02 28.15
N ARG A 148 -8.45 -11.22 28.70
CA ARG A 148 -7.82 -10.09 27.98
C ARG A 148 -7.03 -10.54 26.77
N LEU A 149 -6.26 -11.63 26.88
CA LEU A 149 -5.53 -12.21 25.75
C LEU A 149 -6.47 -12.76 24.68
N ARG A 150 -7.56 -13.46 25.06
CA ARG A 150 -8.62 -13.90 24.12
C ARG A 150 -9.34 -12.72 23.48
N ALA A 151 -9.61 -11.63 24.22
CA ALA A 151 -10.24 -10.43 23.67
C ALA A 151 -9.32 -9.71 22.68
N ARG A 152 -8.03 -9.53 23.01
CA ARG A 152 -7.00 -9.03 22.07
C ARG A 152 -6.86 -9.95 20.86
N ARG A 153 -6.78 -11.27 21.05
CA ARG A 153 -6.77 -12.25 19.95
C ARG A 153 -8.04 -12.19 19.11
N ARG A 154 -9.21 -11.97 19.70
CA ARG A 154 -10.49 -11.84 18.97
C ARG A 154 -10.55 -10.53 18.17
N LEU A 155 -10.03 -9.43 18.72
CA LEU A 155 -9.89 -8.15 18.02
C LEU A 155 -8.89 -8.25 16.87
N LEU A 156 -7.70 -8.81 17.13
CA LEU A 156 -6.69 -9.10 16.11
C LEU A 156 -7.26 -10.03 15.04
N ARG A 157 -7.96 -11.11 15.43
CA ARG A 157 -8.64 -12.04 14.52
C ARG A 157 -9.71 -11.33 13.70
N ARG A 158 -10.51 -10.42 14.27
CA ARG A 158 -11.50 -9.64 13.51
C ARG A 158 -10.82 -8.71 12.50
N ARG A 159 -9.78 -7.98 12.91
CA ARG A 159 -8.99 -7.12 12.02
C ARG A 159 -8.32 -7.93 10.90
N PHE A 160 -7.63 -9.02 11.22
CA PHE A 160 -7.01 -9.93 10.25
C PHE A 160 -8.02 -10.71 9.41
N ALA A 161 -9.17 -11.08 9.95
CA ALA A 161 -10.24 -11.73 9.19
C ALA A 161 -10.77 -10.77 8.13
N HIS A 162 -10.96 -9.50 8.49
CA HIS A 162 -11.35 -8.44 7.56
C HIS A 162 -10.28 -8.24 6.46
N SER A 163 -9.01 -8.03 6.82
CA SER A 163 -7.93 -7.82 5.84
C SER A 163 -7.76 -9.00 4.88
N VAL A 164 -7.98 -10.23 5.33
CA VAL A 164 -7.89 -11.39 4.42
C VAL A 164 -9.20 -11.67 3.69
N GLN A 165 -10.35 -11.24 4.20
CA GLN A 165 -11.57 -11.21 3.39
C GLN A 165 -11.38 -10.23 2.23
N GLU A 166 -10.83 -9.04 2.49
CA GLU A 166 -10.44 -8.06 1.46
C GLU A 166 -9.42 -8.65 0.48
N PHE A 167 -8.36 -9.31 0.97
CA PHE A 167 -7.39 -10.00 0.13
C PHE A 167 -8.02 -11.12 -0.71
N ARG A 168 -8.92 -11.93 -0.14
CA ARG A 168 -9.63 -12.99 -0.87
C ARG A 168 -10.59 -12.44 -1.91
N ILE A 169 -11.24 -11.32 -1.61
CA ILE A 169 -12.10 -10.59 -2.55
C ILE A 169 -11.23 -10.06 -3.70
N GLY A 170 -10.08 -9.45 -3.39
CA GLY A 170 -9.08 -9.04 -4.39
C GLY A 170 -8.61 -10.20 -5.26
N LEU A 171 -8.20 -11.32 -4.66
CA LEU A 171 -7.72 -12.50 -5.38
C LEU A 171 -8.79 -13.14 -6.27
N ARG A 172 -10.03 -13.25 -5.79
CA ARG A 172 -11.16 -13.73 -6.61
C ARG A 172 -11.48 -12.77 -7.75
N THR A 173 -11.28 -11.48 -7.55
CA THR A 173 -11.50 -10.48 -8.59
C THR A 173 -10.36 -10.51 -9.61
N LEU A 174 -9.11 -10.58 -9.18
CA LEU A 174 -7.93 -10.82 -10.02
C LEU A 174 -8.14 -11.99 -10.99
N LEU A 175 -8.65 -13.11 -10.50
CA LEU A 175 -8.93 -14.29 -11.33
C LEU A 175 -10.07 -14.09 -12.35
N LYS A 176 -10.94 -13.10 -12.14
CA LYS A 176 -12.03 -12.73 -13.06
C LYS A 176 -11.62 -11.64 -14.06
N LEU A 177 -10.51 -10.96 -13.82
CA LEU A 177 -10.03 -9.89 -14.69
C LEU A 177 -9.34 -10.45 -15.93
N ARG A 178 -9.42 -9.70 -17.04
CA ARG A 178 -8.70 -10.04 -18.27
C ARG A 178 -7.19 -9.94 -18.00
N ARG A 179 -6.43 -10.99 -18.34
CA ARG A 179 -4.96 -11.02 -18.23
C ARG A 179 -4.23 -9.78 -18.78
N PRO A 180 -4.58 -9.21 -19.96
CA PRO A 180 -3.91 -7.99 -20.43
C PRO A 180 -4.12 -6.80 -19.50
N THR A 181 -5.27 -6.69 -18.82
CA THR A 181 -5.49 -5.64 -17.82
C THR A 181 -4.56 -5.81 -16.63
N LEU A 182 -4.36 -7.05 -16.15
CA LEU A 182 -3.45 -7.32 -15.03
C LEU A 182 -2.01 -6.97 -15.39
N VAL A 183 -1.55 -7.36 -16.58
CA VAL A 183 -0.21 -7.02 -17.07
C VAL A 183 -0.06 -5.51 -17.20
N ALA A 184 -1.04 -4.81 -17.77
CA ALA A 184 -1.00 -3.36 -17.90
C ALA A 184 -0.94 -2.67 -16.52
N VAL A 185 -1.77 -3.09 -15.55
CA VAL A 185 -1.76 -2.53 -14.19
C VAL A 185 -0.42 -2.81 -13.51
N PHE A 186 0.16 -3.99 -13.69
CA PHE A 186 1.47 -4.35 -13.13
C PHE A 186 2.60 -3.50 -13.73
N LEU A 187 2.66 -3.32 -15.04
CA LEU A 187 3.65 -2.47 -15.70
C LEU A 187 3.51 -1.00 -15.26
N VAL A 188 2.27 -0.51 -15.15
CA VAL A 188 2.01 0.85 -14.65
C VAL A 188 2.42 0.97 -13.18
N ALA A 189 2.26 -0.08 -12.37
CA ALA A 189 2.74 -0.11 -10.99
C ALA A 189 4.28 0.00 -10.92
N ILE A 190 5.01 -0.72 -11.78
CA ILE A 190 6.49 -0.59 -11.86
C ILE A 190 6.88 0.86 -12.15
N VAL A 191 6.26 1.50 -13.15
CA VAL A 191 6.54 2.90 -13.50
C VAL A 191 6.19 3.82 -12.32
N GLN A 192 5.02 3.63 -11.71
CA GLN A 192 4.57 4.43 -10.59
C GLN A 192 5.51 4.37 -9.39
N TRP A 193 5.95 3.16 -9.00
CA TRP A 193 6.87 2.99 -7.89
C TRP A 193 8.27 3.48 -8.24
N SER A 194 8.73 3.28 -9.48
CA SER A 194 10.02 3.82 -9.95
C SER A 194 10.03 5.34 -9.89
N CYS A 195 8.95 6.00 -10.32
CA CYS A 195 8.82 7.45 -10.20
C CYS A 195 8.75 7.94 -8.75
N ARG A 196 8.15 7.16 -7.83
CA ARG A 196 8.01 7.56 -6.41
C ARG A 196 9.30 7.33 -5.63
N TYR A 197 9.91 6.16 -5.77
CA TYR A 197 11.08 5.74 -4.99
C TYR A 197 12.41 6.05 -5.67
N GLY A 198 12.38 6.39 -6.96
CA GLY A 198 13.53 6.96 -7.67
C GLY A 198 13.87 8.39 -7.24
N VAL A 199 12.98 9.09 -6.55
CA VAL A 199 13.24 10.46 -6.06
C VAL A 199 14.46 10.50 -5.15
N LEU A 200 14.55 9.61 -4.15
CA LEU A 200 15.66 9.63 -3.20
C LEU A 200 17.01 9.31 -3.85
N PRO A 201 17.17 8.24 -4.65
CA PRO A 201 18.40 7.99 -5.40
C PRO A 201 18.81 9.16 -6.30
N VAL A 202 17.86 9.75 -7.04
CA VAL A 202 18.15 10.90 -7.93
C VAL A 202 18.64 12.11 -7.14
N LEU A 203 18.05 12.40 -5.98
CA LEU A 203 18.51 13.48 -5.12
C LEU A 203 19.94 13.22 -4.59
N LEU A 204 20.22 12.00 -4.14
CA LEU A 204 21.55 11.65 -3.64
C LEU A 204 22.62 11.68 -4.74
N TRP A 205 22.28 11.20 -5.94
CA TRP A 205 23.15 11.27 -7.11
C TRP A 205 23.45 12.70 -7.51
N GLY A 206 22.44 13.58 -7.52
CA GLY A 206 22.61 15.00 -7.82
C GLY A 206 23.49 15.74 -6.80
N LEU A 207 23.66 15.19 -5.60
CA LEU A 207 24.51 15.72 -4.54
C LEU A 207 25.88 15.01 -4.45
N GLY A 208 26.23 14.22 -5.47
CA GLY A 208 27.52 13.54 -5.55
C GLY A 208 27.67 12.30 -4.66
N HIS A 209 26.57 11.76 -4.14
CA HIS A 209 26.57 10.56 -3.30
C HIS A 209 25.83 9.39 -3.98
N PRO A 210 26.48 8.70 -4.93
CA PRO A 210 25.85 7.60 -5.65
C PRO A 210 25.59 6.40 -4.73
N VAL A 211 24.31 6.07 -4.55
CA VAL A 211 23.85 4.86 -3.84
C VAL A 211 23.05 4.00 -4.81
N SER A 212 23.15 2.67 -4.67
CA SER A 212 22.38 1.75 -5.51
C SER A 212 20.87 1.97 -5.32
N PRO A 213 20.09 2.15 -6.40
CA PRO A 213 18.66 2.43 -6.29
C PRO A 213 17.84 1.25 -5.76
N LEU A 214 18.26 0.00 -6.04
CA LEU A 214 17.44 -1.18 -5.74
C LEU A 214 17.34 -1.46 -4.22
N PRO A 215 18.44 -1.47 -3.46
CA PRO A 215 18.36 -1.57 -2.01
C PRO A 215 17.61 -0.40 -1.37
N LEU A 216 17.82 0.83 -1.87
CA LEU A 216 17.06 2.01 -1.44
C LEU A 216 15.57 1.88 -1.71
N PHE A 217 15.17 1.29 -2.83
CA PHE A 217 13.77 1.03 -3.18
C PHE A 217 13.11 0.10 -2.16
N VAL A 218 13.78 -1.00 -1.80
CA VAL A 218 13.30 -1.95 -0.79
C VAL A 218 13.22 -1.29 0.58
N LEU A 219 14.27 -0.56 0.99
CA LEU A 219 14.31 0.15 2.27
C LEU A 219 13.17 1.17 2.39
N GLN A 220 12.92 1.98 1.36
CA GLN A 220 11.80 2.93 1.33
C GLN A 220 10.44 2.21 1.44
N GLY A 221 10.27 1.07 0.76
CA GLY A 221 9.07 0.24 0.87
C GLY A 221 8.82 -0.29 2.28
N LEU A 222 9.88 -0.76 2.94
CA LEU A 222 9.82 -1.26 4.32
C LEU A 222 9.51 -0.14 5.31
N LEU A 223 10.10 1.03 5.14
CA LEU A 223 9.79 2.22 5.92
C LEU A 223 8.32 2.63 5.77
N PHE A 224 7.78 2.60 4.55
CA PHE A 224 6.37 2.88 4.32
C PHE A 224 5.45 1.87 5.04
N MET A 225 5.76 0.58 4.96
CA MET A 225 5.03 -0.46 5.69
C MET A 225 5.12 -0.30 7.20
N LEU A 226 6.30 0.03 7.72
CA LEU A 226 6.52 0.30 9.14
C LEU A 226 5.68 1.49 9.61
N ALA A 227 5.62 2.57 8.83
CA ALA A 227 4.80 3.74 9.15
C ALA A 227 3.31 3.39 9.22
N LEU A 228 2.80 2.55 8.31
CA LEU A 228 1.43 2.06 8.37
C LEU A 228 1.18 1.17 9.60
N ALA A 229 2.15 0.32 9.95
CA ALA A 229 2.05 -0.59 11.09
C ALA A 229 2.07 0.11 12.45
N LEU A 230 2.79 1.23 12.56
CA LEU A 230 2.87 2.01 13.81
C LEU A 230 1.54 2.71 14.15
N VAL A 231 0.57 2.74 13.23
CA VAL A 231 -0.75 3.39 13.43
C VAL A 231 -0.59 4.85 13.87
N VAL A 232 0.50 5.48 13.45
CA VAL A 232 0.80 6.87 13.76
C VAL A 232 0.21 7.72 12.62
N PRO A 233 -0.62 8.76 12.92
CA PRO A 233 -1.06 9.69 11.89
C PRO A 233 0.18 10.35 11.26
N GLY A 234 0.23 10.44 9.94
CA GLY A 234 1.49 10.72 9.23
C GLY A 234 2.13 12.10 9.50
N GLY A 235 1.43 13.00 10.18
CA GLY A 235 1.93 14.31 10.60
C GLY A 235 2.52 14.39 12.00
N SER A 236 2.75 13.29 12.72
CA SER A 236 3.12 13.35 14.15
C SER A 236 4.61 13.60 14.46
N GLY A 237 5.44 13.94 13.47
CA GLY A 237 6.91 14.12 13.62
C GLY A 237 7.71 12.84 13.92
N GLY A 238 7.15 11.90 14.70
CA GLY A 238 7.81 10.65 15.11
C GLY A 238 8.12 9.70 13.94
N VAL A 239 7.30 9.69 12.89
CA VAL A 239 7.58 8.90 11.67
C VAL A 239 8.78 9.49 10.92
N GLU A 240 8.92 10.81 10.89
CA GLU A 240 10.03 11.48 10.21
C GLU A 240 11.34 11.26 10.97
N LEU A 241 11.31 11.31 12.30
CA LEU A 241 12.45 10.95 13.13
C LEU A 241 12.86 9.49 12.93
N ALA A 242 11.90 8.56 12.91
CA ALA A 242 12.18 7.14 12.65
C ALA A 242 12.83 6.94 11.28
N PHE A 243 12.39 7.67 10.25
CA PHE A 243 12.99 7.64 8.92
C PHE A 243 14.39 8.21 8.90
N ALA A 244 14.63 9.34 9.57
CA ALA A 244 15.96 9.92 9.71
C ALA A 244 16.92 8.95 10.40
N VAL A 245 16.50 8.29 11.49
CA VAL A 245 17.31 7.30 12.20
C VAL A 245 17.66 6.09 11.33
N VAL A 246 16.69 5.55 10.60
CA VAL A 246 16.94 4.38 9.72
C VAL A 246 17.79 4.76 8.51
N MET A 247 17.67 5.99 8.01
CA MET A 247 18.45 6.48 6.86
C MET A 247 19.82 7.05 7.23
N ALA A 248 20.07 7.38 8.50
CA ALA A 248 21.32 7.97 8.96
C ALA A 248 22.59 7.17 8.59
N PRO A 249 22.58 5.83 8.51
CA PRO A 249 23.75 5.08 8.08
C PRO A 249 23.93 5.07 6.55
N VAL A 250 22.88 5.41 5.78
CA VAL A 250 22.92 5.44 4.31
C VAL A 250 23.22 6.83 3.76
N ILE A 251 22.82 7.87 4.48
CA ILE A 251 22.95 9.27 4.07
C ILE A 251 23.98 9.95 4.97
N PRO A 252 25.05 10.56 4.41
CA PRO A 252 26.01 11.34 5.18
C PRO A 252 25.33 12.43 6.02
N LYS A 253 25.92 12.79 7.16
CA LYS A 253 25.33 13.75 8.11
C LYS A 253 25.10 15.12 7.46
N GLU A 254 25.97 15.48 6.53
CA GLU A 254 25.97 16.71 5.75
C GLU A 254 24.78 16.77 4.78
N LEU A 255 24.23 15.60 4.40
CA LEU A 255 23.12 15.45 3.46
C LEU A 255 21.79 15.11 4.14
N LEU A 256 21.67 15.22 5.48
CA LEU A 256 20.41 14.89 6.18
C LEU A 256 19.21 15.72 5.71
N GLY A 257 19.44 16.95 5.21
CA GLY A 257 18.40 17.78 4.60
C GLY A 257 17.70 17.14 3.39
N VAL A 258 18.36 16.19 2.71
CA VAL A 258 17.79 15.42 1.60
C VAL A 258 16.57 14.60 2.05
N VAL A 259 16.54 14.13 3.30
CA VAL A 259 15.41 13.38 3.83
C VAL A 259 14.15 14.26 3.84
N VAL A 260 14.28 15.53 4.23
CA VAL A 260 13.16 16.49 4.22
C VAL A 260 12.68 16.73 2.79
N LEU A 261 13.59 16.96 1.85
CA LEU A 261 13.25 17.18 0.45
C LEU A 261 12.59 15.94 -0.19
N TRP A 262 13.12 14.75 0.08
CA TRP A 262 12.51 13.48 -0.33
C TRP A 262 11.10 13.33 0.22
N ARG A 263 10.87 13.63 1.50
CA ARG A 263 9.55 13.61 2.13
C ARG A 263 8.62 14.67 1.57
N PHE A 264 9.14 15.84 1.21
CA PHE A 264 8.36 16.86 0.53
C PHE A 264 7.74 16.29 -0.76
N PHE A 265 8.56 15.70 -1.63
CA PHE A 265 8.10 15.14 -2.89
C PHE A 265 7.22 13.90 -2.74
N THR A 266 7.60 12.96 -1.85
CA THR A 266 6.96 11.63 -1.78
C THR A 266 5.80 11.53 -0.79
N TYR A 267 5.61 12.54 0.06
CA TYR A 267 4.56 12.58 1.08
C TYR A 267 3.80 13.91 1.09
N HIS A 268 4.46 15.04 1.28
CA HIS A 268 3.76 16.33 1.45
C HIS A 268 3.00 16.74 0.19
N LEU A 269 3.59 16.56 -1.01
CA LEU A 269 2.87 16.85 -2.25
C LEU A 269 1.60 16.01 -2.44
N TYR A 270 1.58 14.76 -1.97
CA TYR A 270 0.37 13.93 -2.02
C TYR A 270 -0.71 14.44 -1.07
N ILE A 271 -0.33 14.93 0.12
CA ILE A 271 -1.26 15.54 1.07
C ILE A 271 -1.80 16.85 0.55
N LEU A 272 -0.94 17.73 0.04
CA LEU A 272 -1.35 19.02 -0.50
C LEU A 272 -2.26 18.84 -1.72
N GLY A 273 -1.81 18.05 -2.72
CA GLY A 273 -2.58 17.80 -3.93
C GLY A 273 -3.88 17.02 -3.64
N GLY A 274 -3.82 15.96 -2.84
CA GLY A 274 -4.98 15.17 -2.47
C GLY A 274 -5.97 15.93 -1.58
N GLY A 275 -5.48 16.72 -0.64
CA GLY A 275 -6.29 17.56 0.25
C GLY A 275 -7.01 18.68 -0.51
N LEU A 276 -6.30 19.38 -1.40
CA LEU A 276 -6.90 20.39 -2.27
C LEU A 276 -7.98 19.78 -3.16
N LEU A 277 -7.70 18.66 -3.82
CA LEU A 277 -8.68 17.98 -4.66
C LEU A 277 -9.86 17.45 -3.83
N PHE A 278 -9.63 16.99 -2.59
CA PHE A 278 -10.68 16.54 -1.69
C PHE A 278 -11.60 17.69 -1.27
N ALA A 279 -11.03 18.87 -0.97
CA ALA A 279 -11.80 20.08 -0.67
C ALA A 279 -12.68 20.52 -1.86
N LEU A 280 -12.22 20.28 -3.09
CA LEU A 280 -12.95 20.59 -4.33
C LEU A 280 -13.98 19.52 -4.74
N VAL A 281 -14.07 18.38 -4.04
CA VAL A 281 -15.03 17.31 -4.34
C VAL A 281 -16.49 17.80 -4.40
N PRO A 282 -16.99 18.66 -3.50
CA PRO A 282 -18.37 19.14 -3.55
C PRO A 282 -18.74 19.84 -4.87
N PHE A 283 -17.76 20.43 -5.56
CA PHE A 283 -17.94 21.18 -6.81
C PHE A 283 -17.66 20.32 -8.04
N THR A 284 -16.77 19.34 -7.93
CA THR A 284 -16.26 18.58 -9.09
C THR A 284 -16.89 17.20 -9.28
N PHE A 285 -17.48 16.62 -8.23
CA PHE A 285 -18.12 15.30 -8.31
C PHE A 285 -19.64 15.43 -8.54
N PRO A 286 -20.19 14.71 -9.55
CA PRO A 286 -21.61 14.76 -9.82
C PRO A 286 -22.41 14.24 -8.61
N ARG A 287 -23.49 14.94 -8.25
CA ARG A 287 -24.44 14.49 -7.21
C ARG A 287 -25.30 13.30 -7.68
N LYS A 288 -25.43 13.08 -8.99
CA LYS A 288 -26.17 11.96 -9.61
C LYS A 288 -25.23 10.80 -9.98
N LYS A 289 -25.64 9.58 -9.64
CA LYS A 289 -24.92 8.32 -9.94
C LYS A 289 -24.70 8.17 -11.46
N ILE A 290 -23.51 7.75 -11.86
CA ILE A 290 -23.24 7.30 -13.24
C ILE A 290 -24.06 6.02 -13.45
N THR A 291 -24.89 5.99 -14.49
CA THR A 291 -25.70 4.82 -14.85
C THR A 291 -24.78 3.66 -15.27
N PRO A 292 -24.99 2.44 -14.75
CA PRO A 292 -24.27 1.26 -15.22
C PRO A 292 -24.64 0.96 -16.67
N ILE A 293 -23.68 0.44 -17.45
CA ILE A 293 -23.90 0.03 -18.85
C ILE A 293 -24.80 -1.21 -18.85
N SER A 294 -25.92 -1.12 -19.55
CA SER A 294 -26.97 -2.14 -19.69
C SER A 294 -26.61 -3.30 -20.64
N SER A 295 -25.36 -3.74 -20.71
CA SER A 295 -24.94 -4.76 -21.71
C SER A 295 -24.22 -5.99 -21.14
N VAL A 296 -24.51 -6.36 -19.90
CA VAL A 296 -24.27 -7.74 -19.42
C VAL A 296 -25.51 -8.24 -18.68
N SER A 297 -26.66 -8.13 -19.36
CA SER A 297 -27.80 -9.02 -19.14
C SER A 297 -27.91 -9.83 -20.42
N GLY A 298 -27.84 -11.16 -20.32
CA GLY A 298 -28.07 -12.05 -21.45
C GLY A 298 -26.81 -12.57 -22.14
N LYS A 299 -26.14 -13.53 -21.51
CA LYS A 299 -25.95 -14.85 -22.16
C LYS A 299 -26.23 -15.89 -21.08
N GLY A 300 -27.27 -16.69 -21.34
CA GLY A 300 -27.71 -17.80 -20.50
C GLY A 300 -26.71 -18.94 -20.46
#